data_AF-A0A2H9L5L8-F1
#
_entry.id   AF-A0A2H9L5L8-F1
#
_cell.length_a   1.000
_cell.length_b   1.000
_cell.length_c   1.000
_cell.angle_alpha   90.00
_cell.angle_beta   90.00
_cell.angle_gamma   90.00
#
_symmetry.space_group_name_H-M   'P 1'
#
loop_
_entity.id
_entity.type
_entity.pdbx_description
1 polymer ?
#
loop_
_entity_poly.entity_id
_entity_poly.type
_entity_poly.pdbx_seq_one_letter_code
_entity_poly.pdbx_strand_id
1 'polypeptide(L)' 'MAKDYYKILDVSENASKEEIKKAYKRLAKKYHPDLNKTDSDAAEKFK' A
#
# COMPACT_ATOMS: atom_id res chain seq x y z
N MET A 1 -15.47 13.03 -3.17
CA MET A 1 -14.01 13.23 -3.23
C MET A 1 -13.40 12.00 -3.87
N ALA A 2 -12.77 12.15 -5.03
CA ALA A 2 -12.11 11.04 -5.72
C ALA A 2 -11.04 10.45 -4.79
N LYS A 3 -11.12 9.15 -4.49
CA LYS A 3 -10.04 8.46 -3.78
C LYS A 3 -8.83 8.50 -4.69
N ASP A 4 -7.80 9.24 -4.30
CA ASP A 4 -6.52 9.30 -4.99
C ASP A 4 -5.79 7.95 -4.82
N TYR A 5 -6.22 6.92 -5.55
CA TYR A 5 -5.62 5.59 -5.50
C TYR A 5 -4.13 5.64 -5.83
N TYR A 6 -3.72 6.58 -6.69
CA TYR A 6 -2.32 6.85 -7.01
C TYR A 6 -1.54 7.38 -5.81
N LYS A 7 -2.12 8.27 -4.98
CA LYS A 7 -1.48 8.70 -3.72
C LYS A 7 -1.41 7.58 -2.69
N ILE A 8 -2.46 6.75 -2.58
CA ILE A 8 -2.47 5.61 -1.65
C ILE A 8 -1.37 4.61 -2.03
N LEU A 9 -1.19 4.38 -3.32
CA LEU A 9 -0.15 3.51 -3.84
C LEU A 9 1.23 4.18 -3.91
N ASP A 10 1.32 5.48 -3.58
CA ASP A 10 2.55 6.27 -3.67
C ASP A 10 3.18 6.20 -5.06
N VAL A 11 2.36 6.36 -6.09
CA VAL A 11 2.75 6.30 -7.51
C VAL A 11 2.24 7.53 -8.25
N SER A 12 2.94 7.89 -9.33
CA SER A 12 2.48 8.94 -10.23
C SER A 12 1.14 8.55 -10.88
N GLU A 13 0.31 9.54 -11.19
CA GLU A 13 -0.91 9.36 -12.00
C GLU A 13 -0.60 8.80 -13.41
N ASN A 14 0.62 9.05 -13.90
CA ASN A 14 1.15 8.51 -15.15
C ASN A 14 1.94 7.20 -14.97
N ALA A 15 1.92 6.60 -13.78
CA ALA A 15 2.68 5.38 -13.51
C ALA A 15 2.23 4.22 -14.40
N SER A 16 3.21 3.49 -14.93
CA SER A 16 2.94 2.31 -15.73
C SER A 16 2.35 1.18 -14.88
N LYS A 17 1.58 0.28 -15.49
CA LYS A 17 0.99 -0.89 -14.80
C LYS A 17 2.03 -1.70 -14.00
N GLU A 18 3.26 -1.76 -14.49
CA GLU A 18 4.37 -2.43 -13.81
C GLU A 18 4.81 -1.71 -12.52
N GLU A 19 4.84 -0.38 -12.53
CA GLU A 19 5.15 0.42 -11.34
C GLU A 19 4.06 0.29 -10.29
N ILE A 20 2.79 0.37 -10.71
CA ILE A 20 1.63 0.15 -9.83
C ILE A 20 1.73 -1.22 -9.14
N LYS A 21 2.09 -2.27 -9.89
CA LYS A 21 2.23 -3.63 -9.37
C LYS A 21 3.41 -3.77 -8.40
N LYS A 22 4.54 -3.09 -8.67
CA LYS A 22 5.69 -3.05 -7.76
C LYS A 22 5.37 -2.28 -6.48
N ALA A 23 4.73 -1.11 -6.59
CA ALA A 23 4.33 -0.28 -5.47
C ALA A 23 3.33 -1.01 -4.56
N TYR A 24 2.31 -1.65 -5.15
CA TYR A 24 1.37 -2.50 -4.41
C TYR A 24 2.08 -3.62 -3.65
N LYS A 25 3.00 -4.36 -4.30
CA LYS A 25 3.78 -5.41 -3.61
C LYS A 25 4.63 -4.86 -2.47
N ARG A 26 5.21 -3.67 -2.63
CA ARG A 26 6.02 -3.01 -1.60
C ARG A 26 5.17 -2.61 -0.40
N LEU A 27 4.02 -1.99 -0.64
CA LEU A 27 3.07 -1.60 0.41
C LEU A 27 2.46 -2.83 1.10
N ALA A 28 2.04 -3.84 0.35
CA ALA A 28 1.49 -5.08 0.90
C ALA A 28 2.49 -5.78 1.82
N LYS A 29 3.79 -5.81 1.48
CA LYS A 29 4.84 -6.33 2.37
C LYS A 29 5.08 -5.42 3.58
N LYS A 30 5.11 -4.10 3.37
CA LYS A 30 5.33 -3.10 4.42
C LYS A 30 4.23 -3.11 5.47
N TYR A 31 2.99 -3.38 5.08
CA TYR A 31 1.83 -3.46 5.97
C TYR A 31 1.35 -4.89 6.21
N HIS A 32 2.12 -5.91 5.79
CA HIS A 32 1.69 -7.29 5.94
C HIS A 32 1.62 -7.64 7.43
N PRO A 33 0.48 -8.12 7.94
CA PRO A 33 0.33 -8.48 9.35
C PRO A 33 1.28 -9.62 9.75
N ASP A 34 1.68 -10.46 8.80
CA ASP A 34 2.62 -11.54 9.07
C ASP A 34 4.06 -11.05 9.31
N LEU A 35 4.43 -9.87 8.78
CA LEU A 35 5.75 -9.24 8.97
C LEU A 35 5.74 -8.21 10.11
N ASN A 36 4.59 -7.57 10.39
CA ASN A 36 4.41 -6.61 11.49
C ASN A 36 3.59 -7.21 12.64
N LYS A 37 3.88 -8.46 13.04
CA LYS A 37 3.16 -9.15 14.13
C LYS A 37 3.26 -8.45 15.48
N THR A 38 4.18 -7.50 15.65
CA THR A 38 4.44 -6.77 16.89
C THR A 38 3.66 -5.46 17.03
N ASP A 39 3.00 -4.99 15.98
CA ASP A 39 2.33 -3.68 15.99
C ASP A 39 0.81 -3.89 15.96
N SER A 40 0.19 -3.92 17.14
CA SER A 40 -1.27 -4.07 17.28
C SER A 40 -2.07 -2.96 16.60
N ASP A 41 -1.43 -1.85 16.23
CA ASP A 41 -2.02 -0.71 15.50
C ASP A 41 -2.10 -0.96 13.97
N ALA A 42 -1.24 -1.83 13.42
CA ALA A 42 -1.23 -2.16 12.00
C ALA A 42 -2.51 -2.89 11.54
N ALA A 43 -3.22 -3.56 12.46
CA ALA A 43 -4.49 -4.20 12.19
C ALA A 43 -5.66 -3.21 11.98
N GLU A 44 -5.60 -2.02 12.59
CA GLU A 44 -6.65 -0.99 12.41
C GLU A 44 -6.49 -0.22 11.08
N LYS A 45 -5.25 -0.02 10.60
CA LYS A 45 -5.00 0.66 9.32
C LYS A 45 -5.26 -0.19 8.07
N PHE A 46 -5.42 -1.50 8.22
CA PHE A 46 -5.63 -2.42 7.10
C PHE A 46 -7.10 -2.80 6.88
N LYS A 47 -8.03 -2.32 7.72
CA LYS A 47 -9.49 -2.52 7.56
C LYS A 47 -10.13 -1.52 6.62
#